data_AF-A0A520TEJ1-F1
#
_entry.id   AF-A0A520TEJ1-F1
#
_cell.length_a   1.000
_cell.length_b   1.000
_cell.length_c   1.000
_cell.angle_alpha   90.00
_cell.angle_beta   90.00
_cell.angle_gamma   90.00
#
_symmetry.space_group_name_H-M   'P 1'
#
loop_
_entity.id
_entity.type
_entity.pdbx_description
1 polymer ?
#
loop_
_entity_poly.entity_id
_entity_poly.type
_entity_poly.pdbx_seq_one_letter_code
_entity_poly.pdbx_strand_id
1 'polypeptide(L)' 'MFNKEKKADLNFLSSQPTGILVFENGLSIPAIGIGHEGHSVGEVCFNTSMTGYQEII' A
#
# COMPACT_ATOMS: atom_id res chain seq x y z
N MET A 1 -9.49 -13.60 -35.71
CA MET A 1 -8.86 -14.35 -34.60
C MET A 1 -8.92 -13.44 -33.38
N PHE A 2 -9.67 -13.85 -32.36
CA PHE A 2 -10.25 -12.98 -31.34
C PHE A 2 -9.19 -12.20 -30.54
N ASN A 3 -9.32 -10.86 -30.50
CA ASN A 3 -8.66 -10.00 -29.53
C ASN A 3 -9.13 -10.44 -28.15
N LYS A 4 -8.26 -11.16 -27.43
CA LYS A 4 -8.49 -11.51 -26.04
C LYS A 4 -8.29 -10.22 -25.24
N GLU A 5 -9.38 -9.58 -24.84
CA GLU A 5 -9.33 -8.53 -23.84
C GLU A 5 -8.60 -9.11 -22.62
N LYS A 6 -7.43 -8.56 -22.27
CA LYS A 6 -6.80 -8.82 -20.98
C LYS A 6 -7.71 -8.16 -19.94
N LYS A 7 -8.70 -8.91 -19.47
CA LYS A 7 -9.46 -8.58 -18.28
C LYS A 7 -8.46 -8.52 -17.14
N ALA A 8 -8.22 -7.34 -16.57
CA ALA A 8 -7.44 -7.23 -15.34
C ALA A 8 -8.13 -8.13 -14.31
N ASP A 9 -7.41 -9.11 -13.77
CA ASP A 9 -7.94 -10.00 -12.75
C ASP A 9 -8.33 -9.18 -11.52
N LEU A 10 -9.63 -9.03 -11.29
CA LEU A 10 -10.24 -8.28 -10.19
C LEU A 10 -9.99 -8.90 -8.79
N ASN A 11 -9.06 -9.84 -8.68
CA ASN A 11 -8.65 -10.50 -7.43
C ASN A 11 -7.39 -9.90 -6.78
N PHE A 12 -6.81 -8.82 -7.32
CA PHE A 12 -5.57 -8.23 -6.79
C PHE A 12 -5.70 -7.68 -5.35
N LEU A 13 -6.91 -7.39 -4.89
CA LEU A 13 -7.21 -6.86 -3.56
C LEU A 13 -8.31 -7.72 -2.92
N SER A 14 -8.02 -8.98 -2.59
CA SER A 14 -8.98 -9.88 -1.95
C SER A 14 -9.40 -9.40 -0.55
N SER A 15 -10.28 -8.39 -0.51
CA SER A 15 -11.18 -7.87 0.53
C SER A 15 -10.75 -7.75 2.00
N GLN A 16 -9.57 -8.20 2.42
CA GLN A 16 -9.15 -8.20 3.82
C GLN A 16 -7.84 -7.41 4.00
N PRO A 17 -7.78 -6.48 4.96
CA PRO A 17 -6.55 -5.80 5.32
C PRO A 17 -5.50 -6.81 5.78
N THR A 18 -4.29 -6.72 5.22
CA THR A 18 -3.12 -7.49 5.67
C THR A 18 -2.14 -6.65 6.47
N GLY A 19 -2.40 -5.34 6.60
CA GLY A 19 -1.61 -4.41 7.40
C GLY A 19 -2.47 -3.31 8.03
N ILE A 20 -1.86 -2.53 8.92
CA ILE A 20 -2.52 -1.40 9.60
C ILE A 20 -1.47 -0.32 9.91
N LEU A 21 -1.84 0.95 9.69
CA LEU A 21 -1.06 2.11 10.14
C LEU A 21 -1.73 2.69 11.39
N VAL A 22 -0.99 2.78 12.49
CA VAL A 22 -1.49 3.25 13.79
C VAL A 22 -0.71 4.50 14.22
N PHE A 23 -1.43 5.54 14.62
CA PHE A 23 -0.87 6.80 15.12
C PHE A 23 -1.01 6.91 16.64
N GLU A 24 -0.14 7.73 17.26
CA GLU A 24 -0.14 7.95 18.71
C GLU A 24 -1.48 8.49 19.26
N ASN A 25 -2.23 9.23 18.44
CA ASN A 25 -3.53 9.79 18.80
C ASN A 25 -4.68 8.76 18.75
N GLY A 26 -4.37 7.48 18.50
CA GLY A 26 -5.34 6.39 18.40
C GLY A 26 -5.95 6.22 17.00
N LEU A 27 -5.64 7.09 16.03
CA LEU A 27 -6.07 6.89 14.64
C LEU A 27 -5.44 5.61 14.09
N SER A 28 -6.28 4.75 13.51
CA SER A 28 -5.87 3.48 12.92
C SER A 28 -6.46 3.32 11.53
N ILE A 29 -5.62 3.03 10.54
CA ILE A 29 -6.00 2.93 9.11
C ILE A 29 -5.66 1.52 8.61
N PRO A 30 -6.67 0.64 8.37
CA PRO A 30 -6.44 -0.67 7.77
C PRO A 30 -5.95 -0.54 6.32
N ALA A 31 -4.98 -1.36 5.93
CA ALA A 31 -4.33 -1.30 4.63
C ALA A 31 -3.89 -2.69 4.15
N ILE A 32 -3.26 -2.73 2.98
CA ILE A 32 -2.66 -3.94 2.42
C ILE A 32 -1.14 -3.76 2.45
N GLY A 33 -0.43 -4.72 3.03
CA GLY A 33 1.03 -4.75 3.02
C GLY A 33 1.58 -5.08 1.64
N ILE A 34 2.59 -4.32 1.19
CA ILE A 34 3.26 -4.51 -0.12
C ILE A 34 4.78 -4.73 0.00
N GLY A 35 5.30 -4.81 1.23
CA GLY A 35 6.72 -4.94 1.54
C GLY A 35 7.04 -6.18 2.37
N HIS A 36 8.08 -6.11 3.21
CA HIS A 36 8.44 -7.17 4.14
C HIS A 36 7.36 -7.37 5.21
N GLU A 37 7.10 -8.62 5.58
CA GLU A 37 6.18 -8.96 6.66
C GLU A 37 6.82 -8.64 8.03
N GLY A 38 6.16 -7.79 8.81
CA GLY A 38 6.67 -7.37 10.11
C GLY A 38 6.00 -6.10 10.62
N HIS A 39 6.62 -5.44 11.60
CA HIS A 39 6.19 -4.15 12.11
C HIS A 39 7.39 -3.22 12.29
N SER A 40 7.15 -1.92 12.10
CA SER A 40 8.13 -0.85 12.30
C SER A 40 7.46 0.31 13.04
N VAL A 41 8.25 1.06 13.80
CA VAL A 41 7.80 2.24 14.55
C VAL A 41 8.69 3.43 14.19
N GLY A 42 8.10 4.61 13.99
CA GLY A 42 8.82 5.82 13.65
C GLY A 42 7.90 7.04 13.48
N GLU A 43 8.50 8.17 13.14
CA GLU A 43 7.77 9.39 12.76
C GLU A 43 7.10 9.20 11.39
N VAL A 44 5.85 9.62 11.27
CA VAL A 44 5.12 9.61 10.00
C VAL A 44 5.26 10.98 9.34
N CYS A 45 5.94 11.03 8.20
CA CYS A 45 6.11 12.23 7.39
C CYS A 45 5.32 12.16 6.08
N PHE A 46 5.10 13.31 5.42
CA PHE A 46 4.52 13.38 4.07
C PHE A 46 5.45 14.16 3.12
N ASN A 47 5.40 13.82 1.83
CA ASN A 47 6.14 14.50 0.77
C ASN A 47 5.20 14.84 -0.39
N THR A 48 5.34 16.03 -0.99
CA THR A 48 4.52 16.54 -2.11
C THR A 48 5.14 16.28 -3.49
N SER A 49 6.33 15.69 -3.57
CA SER A 49 6.95 15.28 -4.83
C SER A 49 6.07 14.27 -5.57
N MET A 50 5.92 14.46 -6.89
CA MET A 50 5.11 13.56 -7.74
C MET A 50 5.93 12.43 -8.37
N THR A 51 7.26 12.56 -8.43
CA THR A 51 8.21 11.63 -9.05
C THR A 51 9.46 11.46 -8.17
N GLY A 52 10.33 10.49 -8.50
CA GLY A 52 11.60 10.26 -7.79
C GLY A 52 11.49 9.39 -6.52
N TYR A 53 10.49 8.50 -6.46
CA TYR A 53 10.25 7.66 -5.26
C TYR A 53 11.42 6.72 -4.96
N GLN A 54 12.12 6.22 -5.97
CA GLN A 54 13.23 5.28 -5.78
C GLN A 54 14.43 5.96 -5.11
N GLU A 55 14.64 7.24 -5.38
CA GLU A 55 15.75 8.02 -4.82
C GLU A 55 15.47 8.52 -3.40
N ILE A 56 14.20 8.56 -3.00
CA ILE A 56 13.77 9.05 -1.67
C ILE A 56 13.81 7.94 -0.61
N ILE A 57 13.60 6.67 -1.00
CA ILE A 57 13.50 5.51 -0.10
C ILE A 57 14.81 4.74 0.01
#